data_AF-A0A931Y444-F1
#
_entry.id   AF-A0A931Y444-F1
#
_cell.length_a   1.000
_cell.length_b   1.000
_cell.length_c   1.000
_cell.angle_alpha   90.00
_cell.angle_beta   90.00
_cell.angle_gamma   90.00
#
_symmetry.space_group_name_H-M   'P 1'
#
loop_
_entity.id
_entity.type
_entity.pdbx_description
1 polymer ?
#
loop_
_entity_poly.entity_id
_entity_poly.type
_entity_poly.pdbx_seq_one_letter_code
_entity_poly.pdbx_strand_id
1 'polypeptide(L)'
;MWQLTEPGAGQAGPTPPTAFNSLQGAINAATPGVTVWVSNGVYQAGGVKGYPTGTVLTNRVAIWKAITVRSVENDPTNTIIKGAGPNGPAAVRCVYMTNGSALIGFTLTNGATWTGSTADETYGGGAHCQSTNTVISNCILTVNSSGWAGGGAYRGTLFN
;
A
#
# COMPACT_ATOMS: atom_id res chain seq x y z
N MET A 1 -4.66 -8.39 13.15
CA MET A 1 -3.40 -9.05 13.53
C MET A 1 -2.58 -9.25 12.26
N TRP A 2 -1.26 -9.12 12.32
CA TRP A 2 -0.36 -9.16 11.15
C TRP A 2 0.67 -10.26 11.34
N GLN A 3 1.05 -10.97 10.28
CA GLN A 3 2.02 -12.07 10.34
C GLN A 3 3.03 -11.98 9.18
N LEU A 4 4.23 -12.55 9.36
CA LEU A 4 5.30 -12.61 8.36
C LEU A 4 5.57 -14.07 7.97
N THR A 5 5.96 -14.33 6.72
CA THR A 5 6.50 -15.63 6.27
C THR A 5 8.03 -15.60 6.21
N GLU A 6 8.73 -16.67 6.60
CA GLU A 6 10.18 -16.76 6.45
C GLU A 6 10.60 -17.00 4.97
N PRO A 7 11.73 -16.45 4.49
CA PRO A 7 12.24 -16.74 3.15
C PRO A 7 12.59 -18.23 2.98
N GLY A 8 12.07 -18.88 1.93
CA GLY A 8 12.43 -20.26 1.56
C GLY A 8 11.48 -21.36 2.02
N ALA A 9 10.43 -21.05 2.78
CA ALA A 9 9.39 -22.01 3.12
C ALA A 9 8.36 -22.11 1.98
N GLY A 10 8.51 -23.10 1.10
CA GLY A 10 7.42 -23.48 0.19
C GLY A 10 6.16 -23.79 1.01
N GLN A 11 5.07 -23.06 0.74
CA GLN A 11 3.71 -23.36 1.22
C GLN A 11 3.59 -23.72 2.72
N ALA A 12 4.39 -23.12 3.61
CA ALA A 12 4.14 -23.22 5.04
C ALA A 12 3.27 -22.03 5.47
N GLY A 13 2.10 -22.32 6.03
CA GLY A 13 1.20 -21.31 6.60
C GLY A 13 1.87 -20.45 7.68
N PRO A 14 1.17 -19.39 8.14
CA PRO A 14 1.77 -18.37 9.00
C PRO A 14 2.38 -18.96 10.28
N THR A 15 3.60 -18.53 10.60
CA THR A 15 4.24 -18.79 11.91
C THR A 15 3.45 -18.11 13.04
N PRO A 16 3.61 -18.55 14.31
CA PRO A 16 2.91 -17.94 15.45
C PRO A 16 3.08 -16.41 15.46
N PRO A 17 2.00 -15.65 15.67
CA PRO A 17 1.97 -14.22 15.37
C PRO A 17 2.89 -13.42 16.30
N THR A 18 3.95 -12.83 15.74
CA THR A 18 4.51 -11.59 16.29
C THR A 18 3.47 -10.49 16.03
N ALA A 19 2.69 -10.12 17.05
CA ALA A 19 1.64 -9.12 16.89
C ALA A 19 2.27 -7.73 16.69
N PHE A 20 2.07 -7.16 15.50
CA PHE A 20 2.42 -5.76 15.24
C PHE A 20 1.25 -4.82 15.60
N ASN A 21 1.57 -3.63 16.13
CA ASN A 21 0.56 -2.63 16.48
C ASN A 21 0.04 -1.83 15.26
N SER A 22 0.60 -2.04 14.06
CA SER A 22 0.16 -1.41 12.81
C SER A 22 0.65 -2.17 11.58
N LEU A 23 -0.03 -1.97 10.44
CA LEU A 23 0.39 -2.48 9.13
C LEU A 23 1.81 -2.02 8.79
N GLN A 24 2.07 -0.74 9.00
CA GLN A 24 3.38 -0.18 8.71
C GLN A 24 4.47 -0.79 9.61
N GLY A 25 4.16 -1.09 10.87
CA GLY A 25 5.08 -1.78 11.77
C GLY A 25 5.49 -3.15 11.24
N ALA A 26 4.52 -3.93 10.73
CA ALA A 26 4.79 -5.23 10.11
C ALA A 26 5.67 -5.09 8.85
N ILE A 27 5.36 -4.11 7.98
CA ILE A 27 6.17 -3.83 6.78
C ILE A 27 7.59 -3.40 7.14
N ASN A 28 7.75 -2.59 8.19
CA ASN A 28 9.06 -2.14 8.65
C ASN A 28 9.91 -3.30 9.18
N ALA A 29 9.30 -4.27 9.86
CA ALA A 29 9.97 -5.47 10.38
C ALA A 29 10.26 -6.54 9.30
N ALA A 30 9.48 -6.56 8.21
CA ALA A 30 9.65 -7.52 7.12
C ALA A 30 11.01 -7.41 6.44
N THR A 31 11.62 -8.54 6.09
CA THR A 31 12.80 -8.61 5.22
C THR A 31 12.38 -8.68 3.75
N PRO A 32 13.19 -8.22 2.78
CA PRO A 32 12.86 -8.39 1.36
C PRO A 32 12.58 -9.85 0.99
N GLY A 33 11.60 -10.07 0.11
CA GLY A 33 11.19 -11.40 -0.37
C GLY A 33 10.09 -12.08 0.44
N VAL A 34 9.72 -11.56 1.61
CA VAL A 34 8.67 -12.16 2.45
C VAL A 34 7.26 -11.67 2.12
N THR A 35 6.27 -12.39 2.65
CA THR A 35 4.86 -11.97 2.66
C THR A 35 4.47 -11.44 4.03
N VAL A 36 3.85 -10.25 4.05
CA VAL A 36 3.11 -9.69 5.18
C VAL A 36 1.64 -10.07 5.01
N TRP A 37 1.14 -10.92 5.90
CA TRP A 37 -0.27 -11.31 5.96
C TRP A 37 -1.07 -10.31 6.78
N VAL A 38 -2.19 -9.89 6.21
CA VAL A 38 -3.04 -8.83 6.72
C VAL A 38 -4.43 -9.37 7.02
N SER A 39 -4.87 -9.28 8.27
CA SER A 39 -6.25 -9.58 8.63
C SER A 39 -7.24 -8.57 8.04
N ASN A 40 -8.51 -8.94 8.00
CA ASN A 40 -9.59 -8.03 7.64
C ASN A 40 -9.64 -6.78 8.54
N GLY A 41 -10.10 -5.67 8.00
CA GLY A 41 -10.25 -4.41 8.71
C GLY A 41 -10.12 -3.16 7.85
N VAL A 42 -10.38 -2.01 8.47
CA VAL A 42 -10.22 -0.69 7.85
C VAL A 42 -8.97 0.01 8.41
N TYR A 43 -7.95 0.13 7.56
CA TYR A 43 -6.68 0.76 7.88
C TYR A 43 -6.70 2.25 7.49
N GLN A 44 -7.17 3.07 8.43
CA GLN A 44 -7.41 4.51 8.24
C GLN A 44 -6.69 5.43 9.24
N ALA A 45 -5.80 4.88 10.08
CA ALA A 45 -5.02 5.64 11.06
C ALA A 45 -3.51 5.66 10.72
N GLY A 46 -2.77 6.63 11.26
CA GLY A 46 -1.32 6.78 11.03
C GLY A 46 -0.94 7.33 9.65
N GLY A 47 0.26 7.02 9.18
CA GLY A 47 0.75 7.40 7.86
C GLY A 47 2.27 7.57 7.83
N VAL A 48 2.85 7.54 6.64
CA VAL A 48 4.30 7.62 6.41
C VAL A 48 4.61 8.63 5.32
N LYS A 49 5.55 9.54 5.62
CA LYS A 49 6.10 10.54 4.69
C LYS A 49 7.48 10.12 4.20
N GLY A 50 8.03 10.85 3.23
CA GLY A 50 9.35 10.56 2.67
C GLY A 50 9.35 9.42 1.65
N TYR A 51 8.18 9.04 1.13
CA TYR A 51 8.01 8.03 0.09
C TYR A 51 7.07 8.53 -1.01
N PRO A 52 7.53 8.66 -2.28
CA PRO A 52 8.91 8.50 -2.75
C PRO A 52 9.94 9.35 -1.98
N THR A 53 11.22 8.99 -2.00
CA THR A 53 12.27 9.70 -1.25
C THR A 53 12.27 11.19 -1.60
N GLY A 54 12.19 12.05 -0.59
CA GLY A 54 12.16 13.50 -0.76
C GLY A 54 10.76 14.12 -0.84
N THR A 55 9.68 13.33 -0.74
CA THR A 55 8.31 13.84 -0.68
C THR A 55 7.83 14.10 0.75
N VAL A 56 6.87 15.01 0.89
CA VAL A 56 6.20 15.36 2.15
C VAL A 56 4.75 14.87 2.21
N LEU A 57 4.17 14.48 1.07
CA LEU A 57 2.87 13.81 1.01
C LEU A 57 2.86 12.56 1.91
N THR A 58 1.76 12.39 2.65
CA THR A 58 1.59 11.22 3.52
C THR A 58 1.00 10.06 2.72
N ASN A 59 1.54 8.86 2.90
CA ASN A 59 0.93 7.61 2.45
C ASN A 59 0.33 6.90 3.66
N ARG A 60 -0.87 6.34 3.56
CA ARG A 60 -1.45 5.50 4.62
C ARG A 60 -0.54 4.30 4.90
N VAL A 61 0.01 3.71 3.84
CA VAL A 61 0.99 2.63 3.89
C VAL A 61 2.12 2.89 2.87
N ALA A 62 3.37 2.63 3.27
CA ALA A 62 4.52 2.62 2.37
C ALA A 62 5.13 1.22 2.33
N ILE A 63 5.02 0.54 1.19
CA ILE A 63 5.67 -0.74 0.88
C ILE A 63 7.02 -0.42 0.22
N TRP A 64 8.01 -0.12 1.06
CA TRP A 64 9.31 0.41 0.63
C TRP A 64 10.39 -0.67 0.47
N LYS A 65 10.05 -1.94 0.71
CA LYS A 65 10.88 -3.13 0.46
C LYS A 65 10.23 -3.99 -0.62
N ALA A 66 11.02 -4.79 -1.34
CA ALA A 66 10.52 -5.76 -2.30
C ALA A 66 9.86 -6.96 -1.57
N ILE A 67 8.65 -6.74 -1.06
CA ILE A 67 7.86 -7.71 -0.29
C ILE A 67 6.45 -7.82 -0.87
N THR A 68 5.74 -8.89 -0.50
CA THR A 68 4.31 -9.03 -0.78
C THR A 68 3.51 -8.62 0.45
N VAL A 69 2.49 -7.78 0.28
CA VAL A 69 1.49 -7.49 1.31
C VAL A 69 0.17 -8.08 0.84
N ARG A 70 -0.39 -9.00 1.62
CA ARG A 70 -1.52 -9.83 1.18
C ARG A 70 -2.59 -9.93 2.26
N SER A 71 -3.84 -9.68 1.87
CA SER A 71 -5.01 -9.99 2.69
C SER A 71 -5.10 -11.50 2.92
N VAL A 72 -5.28 -11.92 4.17
CA VAL A 72 -5.38 -13.34 4.55
C VAL A 72 -6.49 -14.05 3.77
N GLU A 73 -7.64 -13.41 3.62
CA GLU A 73 -8.80 -13.99 2.93
C GLU A 73 -8.71 -13.86 1.40
N ASN A 74 -7.73 -13.10 0.89
CA ASN A 74 -7.66 -12.72 -0.53
C ASN A 74 -8.99 -12.14 -1.06
N ASP A 75 -9.75 -11.47 -0.19
CA ASP A 75 -11.01 -10.81 -0.49
C ASP A 75 -10.86 -9.30 -0.29
N PRO A 76 -10.87 -8.50 -1.38
CA PRO A 76 -10.69 -7.06 -1.29
C PRO A 76 -11.84 -6.35 -0.56
N THR A 77 -13.00 -6.97 -0.40
CA THR A 77 -14.17 -6.33 0.26
C THR A 77 -13.98 -6.14 1.76
N ASN A 78 -13.13 -6.96 2.39
CA ASN A 78 -12.98 -7.01 3.84
C ASN A 78 -11.67 -6.36 4.37
N THR A 79 -10.76 -6.00 3.46
CA THR A 79 -9.45 -5.46 3.83
C THR A 79 -9.20 -4.14 3.10
N ILE A 80 -9.38 -3.03 3.81
CA ILE A 80 -9.44 -1.69 3.22
C ILE A 80 -8.27 -0.85 3.71
N ILE A 81 -7.49 -0.27 2.79
CA ILE A 81 -6.55 0.81 3.08
C ILE A 81 -7.22 2.11 2.65
N LYS A 82 -7.48 2.98 3.64
CA LYS A 82 -8.22 4.22 3.43
C LYS A 82 -7.32 5.44 3.56
N GLY A 83 -7.12 6.16 2.46
CA GLY A 83 -6.47 7.45 2.45
C GLY A 83 -7.35 8.57 3.02
N ALA A 84 -6.98 9.82 2.72
CA ALA A 84 -7.78 10.99 3.07
C ALA A 84 -7.66 12.06 1.99
N GLY A 85 -8.79 12.60 1.57
CA GLY A 85 -8.89 13.76 0.71
C GLY A 85 -9.49 14.98 1.41
N PRO A 86 -9.75 16.08 0.68
CA PRO A 86 -9.51 16.23 -0.77
C PRO A 86 -8.02 16.39 -1.12
N ASN A 87 -7.71 16.54 -2.42
CA ASN A 87 -6.35 16.85 -2.84
C ASN A 87 -5.86 18.15 -2.18
N GLY A 88 -4.60 18.18 -1.78
CA GLY A 88 -3.97 19.33 -1.11
C GLY A 88 -2.93 18.91 -0.07
N PRO A 89 -2.40 19.86 0.73
CA PRO A 89 -1.32 19.60 1.68
C PRO A 89 -1.65 18.58 2.79
N ALA A 90 -2.94 18.41 3.10
CA ALA A 90 -3.43 17.47 4.11
C ALA A 90 -3.83 16.09 3.52
N ALA A 91 -3.67 15.90 2.21
CA ALA A 91 -4.03 14.67 1.55
C ALA A 91 -3.19 13.47 2.04
N VAL A 92 -3.81 12.30 2.01
CA VAL A 92 -3.17 11.02 2.32
C VAL A 92 -3.44 10.06 1.17
N ARG A 93 -2.37 9.68 0.47
CA ARG A 93 -2.38 8.61 -0.53
C ARG A 93 -2.66 7.27 0.15
N CYS A 94 -3.33 6.31 -0.49
CA CYS A 94 -3.50 5.01 0.17
C CYS A 94 -2.16 4.27 0.29
N VAL A 95 -1.46 4.02 -0.82
CA VAL A 95 -0.24 3.21 -0.81
C VAL A 95 0.86 3.80 -1.69
N TYR A 96 2.08 3.84 -1.15
CA TYR A 96 3.31 3.90 -1.96
C TYR A 96 3.92 2.49 -2.09
N MET A 97 4.42 2.14 -3.27
CA MET A 97 5.00 0.83 -3.54
C MET A 97 6.33 0.94 -4.30
N THR A 98 7.37 0.29 -3.78
CA THR A 98 8.70 0.20 -4.42
C THR A 98 8.74 -0.84 -5.54
N ASN A 99 9.82 -0.84 -6.31
CA ASN A 99 10.07 -1.84 -7.35
C ASN A 99 10.12 -3.26 -6.76
N GLY A 100 9.43 -4.22 -7.39
CA GLY A 100 9.40 -5.62 -6.96
C GLY A 100 8.53 -5.89 -5.72
N SER A 101 7.66 -4.96 -5.35
CA SER A 101 6.66 -5.17 -4.30
C SER A 101 5.30 -5.56 -4.88
N ALA A 102 4.49 -6.25 -4.08
CA ALA A 102 3.14 -6.66 -4.45
C ALA A 102 2.11 -6.32 -3.37
N LEU A 103 0.90 -5.95 -3.80
CA LEU A 103 -0.28 -5.73 -2.96
C LEU A 103 -1.42 -6.60 -3.49
N ILE A 104 -1.98 -7.47 -2.65
CA ILE A 104 -2.93 -8.51 -3.08
C ILE A 104 -4.15 -8.58 -2.16
N GLY A 105 -5.36 -8.48 -2.72
CA GLY A 105 -6.61 -8.70 -1.97
C GLY A 105 -7.06 -7.48 -1.14
N PHE A 106 -6.88 -6.26 -1.63
CA PHE A 106 -7.23 -5.03 -0.89
C PHE A 106 -8.21 -4.12 -1.63
N THR A 107 -9.02 -3.40 -0.87
CA THR A 107 -9.64 -2.15 -1.37
C THR A 107 -8.75 -0.97 -1.02
N LEU A 108 -8.40 -0.15 -2.03
CA LEU A 108 -7.78 1.17 -1.86
C LEU A 108 -8.83 2.25 -2.11
N THR A 109 -9.09 3.08 -1.10
CA THR A 109 -10.15 4.09 -1.22
C THR A 109 -9.89 5.40 -0.49
N ASN A 110 -10.53 6.46 -0.97
CA ASN A 110 -10.45 7.81 -0.41
C ASN A 110 -9.02 8.37 -0.37
N GLY A 111 -8.13 7.85 -1.21
CA GLY A 111 -6.78 8.35 -1.38
C GLY A 111 -6.75 9.61 -2.21
N ALA A 112 -5.92 10.57 -1.80
CA ALA A 112 -5.74 11.84 -2.48
C ALA A 112 -4.26 12.22 -2.50
N THR A 113 -3.90 13.20 -3.33
CA THR A 113 -2.52 13.68 -3.47
C THR A 113 -2.44 15.19 -3.22
N TRP A 114 -1.23 15.75 -3.31
CA TRP A 114 -1.06 17.21 -3.37
C TRP A 114 -1.66 17.79 -4.66
N THR A 115 -1.82 19.12 -4.72
CA THR A 115 -2.16 19.90 -5.92
C THR A 115 -1.03 20.89 -6.27
N GLY A 116 -0.42 20.77 -7.45
CA GLY A 116 0.62 21.72 -7.90
C GLY A 116 2.00 21.55 -7.24
N SER A 117 2.36 20.32 -6.85
CA SER A 117 3.73 19.96 -6.45
C SER A 117 4.40 19.10 -7.53
N THR A 118 5.42 18.32 -7.19
CA THR A 118 6.11 17.39 -8.09
C THR A 118 5.18 16.25 -8.55
N ALA A 119 5.60 15.52 -9.60
CA ALA A 119 4.87 14.34 -10.07
C ALA A 119 4.67 13.30 -8.96
N ASP A 120 5.72 13.03 -8.17
CA ASP A 120 5.70 12.08 -7.06
C ASP A 120 4.72 12.46 -5.93
N GLU A 121 4.30 13.73 -5.86
CA GLU A 121 3.35 14.23 -4.87
C GLU A 121 1.96 14.49 -5.42
N THR A 122 1.78 14.51 -6.75
CA THR A 122 0.50 14.85 -7.38
C THR A 122 -0.15 13.66 -8.09
N TYR A 123 0.53 12.51 -8.11
CA TYR A 123 0.11 11.33 -8.85
C TYR A 123 -0.28 10.18 -7.91
N GLY A 124 -1.14 9.26 -8.36
CA GLY A 124 -1.35 7.99 -7.66
C GLY A 124 -2.13 8.11 -6.35
N GLY A 125 -3.35 8.63 -6.35
CA GLY A 125 -4.13 8.84 -5.11
C GLY A 125 -4.40 7.55 -4.33
N GLY A 126 -4.80 6.49 -5.04
CA GLY A 126 -4.91 5.15 -4.48
C GLY A 126 -3.51 4.55 -4.30
N ALA A 127 -2.82 4.28 -5.41
CA ALA A 127 -1.47 3.71 -5.39
C ALA A 127 -0.47 4.54 -6.20
N HIS A 128 0.71 4.78 -5.65
CA HIS A 128 1.86 5.31 -6.37
C HIS A 128 2.96 4.24 -6.43
N CYS A 129 3.12 3.65 -7.59
CA CYS A 129 4.11 2.61 -7.85
C CYS A 129 5.39 3.24 -8.41
N GLN A 130 6.56 2.88 -7.90
CA GLN A 130 7.82 3.41 -8.39
C GLN A 130 8.14 2.92 -9.82
N SER A 131 7.73 1.70 -10.17
CA SER A 131 7.97 1.09 -11.49
C SER A 131 6.78 0.25 -11.95
N THR A 132 6.88 -0.31 -13.16
CA THR A 132 5.91 -1.29 -13.71
C THR A 132 6.08 -2.68 -13.10
N ASN A 133 7.19 -2.96 -12.41
CA ASN A 133 7.43 -4.22 -11.71
C ASN A 133 6.74 -4.30 -10.34
N THR A 134 5.96 -3.29 -9.99
CA THR A 134 5.06 -3.31 -8.85
C THR A 134 3.76 -3.99 -9.25
N VAL A 135 3.29 -4.94 -8.45
CA VAL A 135 2.08 -5.73 -8.74
C VAL A 135 0.94 -5.34 -7.82
N ILE A 136 -0.21 -5.00 -8.38
CA ILE A 136 -1.47 -4.83 -7.66
C ILE A 136 -2.42 -5.89 -8.21
N SER A 137 -2.82 -6.86 -7.38
CA SER A 137 -3.62 -8.01 -7.83
C SER A 137 -4.86 -8.22 -6.98
N ASN A 138 -5.99 -8.55 -7.60
CA ASN A 138 -7.25 -8.82 -6.90
C ASN A 138 -7.59 -7.67 -5.92
N CYS A 139 -7.46 -6.44 -6.41
CA CYS A 139 -7.67 -5.23 -5.62
C CYS A 139 -8.77 -4.35 -6.24
N ILE A 140 -9.50 -3.66 -5.38
CA ILE A 140 -10.52 -2.68 -5.78
C ILE A 140 -9.95 -1.28 -5.53
N LEU A 141 -9.80 -0.48 -6.58
CA LEU A 141 -9.33 0.90 -6.47
C LEU A 141 -10.52 1.84 -6.75
N THR A 142 -11.07 2.45 -5.71
CA THR A 142 -12.31 3.22 -5.82
C THR A 142 -12.29 4.50 -5.02
N VAL A 143 -12.93 5.56 -5.51
CA VAL A 143 -13.02 6.87 -4.83
C VAL A 143 -11.64 7.44 -4.48
N ASN A 144 -10.70 7.35 -5.41
CA ASN A 144 -9.36 7.94 -5.26
C ASN A 144 -9.20 9.11 -6.22
N SER A 145 -8.48 10.15 -5.79
CA SER A 145 -8.25 11.37 -6.56
C SER A 145 -6.75 11.70 -6.63
N SER A 146 -6.35 12.37 -7.69
CA SER A 146 -4.98 12.86 -7.85
C SER A 146 -5.02 14.29 -8.38
N GLY A 147 -4.06 15.11 -7.97
CA GLY A 147 -3.92 16.49 -8.43
C GLY A 147 -3.52 16.59 -9.91
N TRP A 148 -2.94 15.53 -10.47
CA TRP A 148 -2.57 15.50 -11.89
C TRP A 148 -2.96 14.20 -12.61
N ALA A 149 -2.38 13.05 -12.25
CA ALA A 149 -2.62 11.79 -12.97
C ALA A 149 -2.68 10.55 -12.06
N GLY A 150 -3.38 9.51 -12.53
CA GLY A 150 -3.43 8.22 -11.85
C GLY A 150 -4.21 8.25 -10.54
N GLY A 151 -5.44 8.79 -10.53
CA GLY A 151 -6.28 8.84 -9.33
C GLY A 151 -6.39 7.49 -8.63
N GLY A 152 -6.67 6.41 -9.37
CA GLY A 152 -6.64 5.03 -8.86
C GLY A 152 -5.21 4.53 -8.61
N ALA A 153 -4.41 4.42 -9.66
CA ALA A 153 -3.01 4.01 -9.59
C ALA A 153 -2.15 4.81 -10.56
N TYR A 154 -0.92 5.12 -10.15
CA TYR A 154 0.13 5.62 -11.02
C TYR A 154 1.24 4.59 -11.14
N ARG A 155 1.55 4.18 -12.37
CA ARG A 155 2.44 3.05 -12.71
C ARG A 155 1.96 1.73 -12.07
N GLY A 156 2.81 0.71 -12.15
CA GLY A 156 2.50 -0.65 -11.70
C GLY A 156 1.70 -1.45 -12.72
N THR A 157 1.60 -2.75 -12.45
CA THR A 157 0.82 -3.69 -13.27
C THR A 157 -0.37 -4.17 -12.44
N LEU A 158 -1.57 -4.00 -12.98
CA LEU A 158 -2.82 -4.38 -12.34
C LEU A 158 -3.30 -5.71 -12.90
N PHE A 159 -3.60 -6.65 -12.02
CA PHE A 159 -4.25 -7.92 -12.34
C PHE A 159 -5.56 -8.03 -11.57
N ASN A 160 -6.59 -8.58 -12.22
CA ASN A 160 -7.80 -9.00 -11.54
C ASN A 160 -7.63 -10.45 -11.11
#